data_AF-A0AAU0T0X7-F1
#
_entry.id   AF-A0AAU0T0X7-F1
#
_cell.length_a   1.000
_cell.length_b   1.000
_cell.length_c   1.000
_cell.angle_alpha   90.00
_cell.angle_beta   90.00
_cell.angle_gamma   90.00
#
_symmetry.space_group_name_H-M   'P 1'
#
loop_
_entity.id
_entity.type
_entity.pdbx_description
1 polymer ?
#
loop_
_entity_poly.entity_id
_entity_poly.type
_entity_poly.pdbx_seq_one_letter_code
_entity_poly.pdbx_strand_id
1 'polypeptide(L)'
;MTGLILSLSVPPPIEFLTAVLGSKDIVKVGFGLKSDRNHLRRKLGVLIQGEIELTQSLRALGYRQSLGAKAAVAVVLGQNLNKSKSVTTSNWAMCPLQKSQLLYAANDAFSALKIFLALGSPLKLNHTKTETIQGTCAHVISP
;
A
#
# COMPACT_ATOMS: atom_id res chain seq x y z
N MET A 1 -0.09 14.87 -1.03
CA MET A 1 -0.85 13.68 -1.49
C MET A 1 -1.38 13.02 -0.23
N THR A 2 -2.68 12.90 -0.07
CA THR A 2 -3.30 12.42 1.18
C THR A 2 -3.26 10.89 1.19
N GLY A 3 -2.71 10.29 2.24
CA GLY A 3 -2.78 8.85 2.49
C GLY A 3 -3.78 8.52 3.60
N LEU A 4 -4.39 7.34 3.52
CA LEU A 4 -5.25 6.78 4.58
C LEU A 4 -4.59 5.53 5.14
N ILE A 5 -4.37 5.49 6.46
CA ILE A 5 -4.09 4.25 7.18
C ILE A 5 -5.36 3.81 7.90
N LEU A 6 -5.84 2.62 7.56
CA LEU A 6 -7.02 2.01 8.15
C LEU A 6 -6.60 0.91 9.14
N SER A 7 -7.07 1.03 10.38
CA SER A 7 -6.98 -0.07 11.33
C SER A 7 -8.11 -1.06 11.08
N LEU A 8 -7.81 -2.36 11.15
CA LEU A 8 -8.79 -3.46 11.07
C LEU A 8 -9.33 -3.85 12.46
N SER A 9 -9.21 -2.97 13.46
CA SER A 9 -9.79 -3.15 14.80
C SER A 9 -11.31 -3.33 14.75
N VAL A 10 -11.91 -3.89 15.81
CA VAL A 10 -13.30 -4.36 15.84
C VAL A 10 -14.32 -3.22 15.99
N PRO A 11 -15.39 -3.15 15.16
CA PRO A 11 -15.57 -3.89 13.92
C PRO A 11 -14.74 -3.28 12.77
N PRO A 12 -14.09 -4.10 11.93
CA PRO A 12 -13.34 -3.61 10.78
C PRO A 12 -14.28 -2.96 9.76
N PRO A 13 -13.82 -1.96 8.98
CA PRO A 13 -14.64 -1.25 7.99
C PRO A 13 -14.81 -2.09 6.71
N ILE A 14 -15.46 -3.26 6.81
CA ILE A 14 -15.57 -4.25 5.73
C ILE A 14 -16.25 -3.70 4.48
N GLU A 15 -17.33 -2.93 4.63
CA GLU A 15 -18.05 -2.36 3.48
C GLU A 15 -17.17 -1.43 2.67
N PHE A 16 -16.48 -0.49 3.34
CA PHE A 16 -15.52 0.40 2.71
C PHE A 16 -14.39 -0.37 2.02
N LEU A 17 -13.80 -1.34 2.72
CA LEU A 17 -12.72 -2.16 2.17
C LEU A 17 -13.18 -2.95 0.95
N THR A 18 -14.40 -3.49 0.96
CA THR A 18 -14.97 -4.23 -0.17
C THR A 18 -15.23 -3.32 -1.36
N ALA A 19 -15.79 -2.13 -1.13
CA ALA A 19 -16.03 -1.14 -2.18
C ALA A 19 -14.72 -0.71 -2.87
N VAL A 20 -13.67 -0.44 -2.09
CA VAL A 20 -12.39 0.04 -2.63
C VAL A 20 -11.55 -1.10 -3.23
N LEU A 21 -11.34 -2.17 -2.48
CA LEU A 21 -10.48 -3.29 -2.90
C LEU A 21 -11.15 -4.15 -3.98
N GLY A 22 -12.48 -4.24 -3.99
CA GLY A 22 -13.24 -5.01 -4.98
C GLY A 22 -13.49 -4.29 -6.30
N SER A 23 -13.39 -2.96 -6.36
CA SER A 23 -13.59 -2.20 -7.60
C SER A 23 -12.46 -2.46 -8.62
N LYS A 24 -12.81 -2.66 -9.90
CA LYS A 24 -11.81 -2.73 -11.00
C LYS A 24 -11.33 -1.35 -11.43
N ASP A 25 -12.14 -0.31 -11.19
CA ASP A 25 -11.85 1.06 -11.58
C ASP A 25 -10.82 1.72 -10.64
N ILE A 26 -10.64 1.15 -9.46
CA ILE A 26 -9.58 1.53 -8.50
C ILE A 26 -8.42 0.56 -8.66
N VAL A 27 -7.31 1.03 -9.22
CA VAL A 27 -6.10 0.22 -9.38
C VAL A 27 -5.36 0.08 -8.05
N LYS A 28 -5.12 -1.16 -7.62
CA LYS A 28 -4.32 -1.47 -6.41
C LYS A 28 -2.91 -1.83 -6.82
N VAL A 29 -1.95 -1.01 -6.45
CA VAL A 29 -0.55 -1.18 -6.83
C VAL A 29 0.25 -1.57 -5.59
N GLY A 30 1.13 -2.56 -5.71
CA GLY A 30 1.98 -2.95 -4.58
C GLY A 30 3.00 -4.03 -4.91
N PHE A 31 3.60 -4.57 -3.85
CA PHE A 31 4.58 -5.66 -3.90
C PHE A 31 4.07 -6.84 -3.07
N GLY A 32 4.16 -8.06 -3.59
CA GLY A 32 3.79 -9.26 -2.83
C GLY A 32 2.27 -9.44 -2.65
N LEU A 33 1.46 -8.83 -3.51
CA LEU A 33 0.01 -8.72 -3.37
C LEU A 33 -0.70 -10.07 -3.27
N LYS A 34 -0.11 -11.13 -3.83
CA LYS A 34 -0.65 -12.50 -3.72
C LYS A 34 -0.85 -12.92 -2.25
N SER A 35 0.08 -12.57 -1.36
CA SER A 35 -0.01 -12.91 0.07
C SER A 35 -1.11 -12.10 0.74
N ASP A 36 -1.15 -10.79 0.48
CA ASP A 36 -2.12 -9.86 1.05
C ASP A 36 -3.55 -10.23 0.65
N ARG A 37 -3.77 -10.51 -0.64
CA ARG A 37 -5.04 -11.02 -1.17
C ARG A 37 -5.51 -12.28 -0.45
N ASN A 38 -4.62 -13.25 -0.27
CA ASN A 38 -4.96 -14.49 0.45
C ASN A 38 -5.31 -14.22 1.92
N HIS A 39 -4.62 -13.27 2.56
CA HIS A 39 -4.89 -12.89 3.94
C HIS A 39 -6.23 -12.17 4.09
N LEU A 40 -6.49 -11.18 3.24
CA LEU A 40 -7.73 -10.39 3.22
C LEU A 40 -8.95 -11.25 2.90
N ARG A 41 -8.85 -12.14 1.91
CA ARG A 41 -9.94 -13.09 1.60
C ARG A 41 -10.24 -14.00 2.78
N ARG A 42 -9.22 -14.59 3.42
CA ARG A 42 -9.42 -15.52 4.54
C ARG A 42 -9.96 -14.84 5.80
N LYS A 43 -9.49 -13.64 6.12
CA LYS A 43 -9.89 -12.95 7.36
C LYS A 43 -11.17 -12.14 7.22
N LEU A 44 -11.37 -11.50 6.07
CA LEU A 44 -12.41 -10.47 5.89
C LEU A 44 -13.40 -10.81 4.77
N GLY A 45 -13.19 -11.90 4.02
CA GLY A 45 -14.03 -12.25 2.87
C GLY A 45 -13.87 -11.34 1.65
N VAL A 46 -12.97 -10.35 1.71
CA VAL A 46 -12.78 -9.35 0.66
C VAL A 46 -12.03 -9.94 -0.54
N LEU A 47 -12.60 -9.79 -1.73
CA LEU A 47 -11.96 -10.12 -3.00
C LEU A 47 -11.36 -8.87 -3.62
N ILE A 48 -10.05 -8.89 -3.87
CA ILE A 48 -9.34 -7.78 -4.49
C ILE A 48 -9.40 -7.92 -6.01
N GLN A 49 -9.67 -6.82 -6.72
CA GLN A 49 -9.66 -6.74 -8.18
C GLN A 49 -8.79 -5.57 -8.66
N GLY A 50 -8.37 -5.53 -9.93
CA GLY A 50 -7.60 -4.39 -10.45
C GLY A 50 -6.20 -4.24 -9.82
N GLU A 51 -5.54 -5.35 -9.50
CA GLU A 51 -4.21 -5.36 -8.88
C GLU A 51 -3.08 -5.25 -9.91
N ILE A 52 -2.04 -4.48 -9.59
CA ILE A 52 -0.77 -4.42 -10.32
C ILE A 52 0.35 -4.85 -9.37
N GLU A 53 0.92 -6.03 -9.65
CA GLU A 53 2.09 -6.55 -8.95
C GLU A 53 3.36 -5.96 -9.56
N LEU A 54 4.03 -5.08 -8.81
CA LEU A 54 5.20 -4.35 -9.30
C LEU A 54 6.41 -5.26 -9.49
N THR A 55 6.56 -6.34 -8.73
CA THR A 55 7.65 -7.29 -8.97
C THR A 55 7.53 -7.93 -10.36
N GLN A 56 6.31 -8.21 -10.84
CA GLN A 56 6.08 -8.76 -12.18
C GLN A 56 6.30 -7.70 -13.26
N SER A 57 5.81 -6.48 -13.01
CA SER A 57 5.97 -5.34 -13.92
C SER A 57 7.45 -5.03 -14.17
N LEU A 58 8.27 -5.01 -13.11
CA LEU A 58 9.72 -4.82 -13.23
C LEU A 58 10.40 -5.96 -13.99
N ARG A 59 10.01 -7.21 -13.75
CA ARG A 59 10.55 -8.34 -14.52
C ARG A 59 10.27 -8.21 -16.01
N ALA A 60 9.06 -7.78 -16.38
CA ALA A 60 8.68 -7.55 -17.77
C ALA A 60 9.51 -6.45 -18.45
N LEU A 61 10.00 -5.47 -17.66
CA LEU A 61 10.91 -4.41 -18.12
C LEU A 61 12.39 -4.82 -18.17
N GLY A 62 12.71 -6.10 -17.91
CA GLY A 62 14.07 -6.63 -18.04
C GLY A 62 14.87 -6.67 -16.73
N TYR A 63 14.28 -6.32 -15.58
CA TYR A 63 14.92 -6.53 -14.28
C TYR A 63 14.94 -8.04 -13.95
N ARG A 64 16.11 -8.67 -14.17
CA ARG A 64 16.28 -10.14 -14.13
C ARG A 64 16.04 -10.76 -12.74
N GLN A 65 16.28 -10.00 -11.67
CA GLN A 65 16.04 -10.46 -10.30
C GLN A 65 14.67 -10.00 -9.81
N SER A 66 14.05 -10.81 -8.96
CA SER A 66 12.81 -10.42 -8.26
C SER A 66 13.10 -9.26 -7.32
N LEU A 67 12.77 -8.04 -7.73
CA LEU A 67 12.95 -6.87 -6.88
C LEU A 67 11.76 -6.73 -5.92
N GLY A 68 12.04 -6.80 -4.62
CA GLY A 68 11.11 -6.33 -3.60
C GLY A 68 11.16 -4.80 -3.46
N ALA A 69 10.21 -4.22 -2.74
CA ALA A 69 10.03 -2.78 -2.61
C ALA A 69 11.33 -1.99 -2.35
N LYS A 70 12.15 -2.43 -1.39
CA LYS A 70 13.41 -1.73 -1.05
C LYS A 70 14.38 -1.67 -2.24
N ALA A 71 14.59 -2.80 -2.93
CA ALA A 71 15.48 -2.86 -4.08
C ALA A 71 14.91 -2.08 -5.27
N ALA A 72 13.59 -2.15 -5.46
CA ALA A 72 12.92 -1.39 -6.51
C ALA A 72 13.02 0.13 -6.29
N VAL A 73 12.88 0.62 -5.05
CA VAL A 73 13.11 2.05 -4.73
C VAL A 73 14.55 2.46 -5.07
N ALA A 74 15.53 1.65 -4.72
CA ALA A 74 16.93 1.93 -5.05
C ALA A 74 17.19 2.00 -6.56
N VAL A 75 16.68 1.02 -7.30
CA VAL A 75 16.96 0.90 -8.73
C VAL A 75 16.15 1.90 -9.57
N VAL A 76 14.88 2.11 -9.24
CA VAL A 76 13.96 2.94 -10.04
C VAL A 76 14.02 4.40 -9.64
N LEU A 77 14.12 4.69 -8.34
CA LEU A 77 14.07 6.07 -7.82
C LEU A 77 15.44 6.62 -7.40
N GLY A 78 16.49 5.79 -7.38
CA GLY A 78 17.81 6.21 -6.88
C GLY A 78 17.81 6.55 -5.39
N GLN A 79 16.85 6.05 -4.62
CA GLN A 79 16.65 6.38 -3.21
C GLN A 79 16.74 5.15 -2.31
N ASN A 80 16.85 5.35 -0.99
CA ASN A 80 16.84 4.24 -0.03
C ASN A 80 15.51 4.19 0.73
N LEU A 81 14.83 3.05 0.66
CA LEU A 81 13.67 2.77 1.50
C LEU A 81 14.12 2.14 2.81
N ASN A 82 13.99 2.88 3.91
CA ASN A 82 14.33 2.35 5.23
C ASN A 82 13.24 1.39 5.73
N LYS A 83 13.56 0.10 5.77
CA LYS A 83 12.75 -0.95 6.38
C LYS A 83 13.48 -1.50 7.62
N SER A 84 13.34 -0.81 8.74
CA SER A 84 13.93 -1.27 10.01
C SER A 84 13.34 -2.62 10.41
N LYS A 85 14.20 -3.62 10.64
CA LYS A 85 13.79 -4.97 11.06
C LYS A 85 12.96 -4.91 12.35
N SER A 86 13.36 -4.04 13.29
CA SER A 86 12.65 -3.80 14.54
C SER A 86 11.20 -3.37 14.31
N VAL A 87 10.92 -2.53 13.32
CA VAL A 87 9.54 -2.12 12.98
C VAL A 87 8.80 -3.26 12.28
N THR A 88 9.43 -3.95 11.32
CA THR A 88 8.77 -5.04 10.57
C THR A 88 8.27 -6.18 11.46
N THR A 89 8.99 -6.49 12.54
CA THR A 89 8.65 -7.57 13.47
C THR A 89 8.09 -7.06 14.80
N SER A 90 7.67 -5.80 14.87
CA SER A 90 7.06 -5.21 16.06
C SER A 90 5.65 -5.76 16.31
N ASN A 91 5.06 -5.43 17.46
CA ASN A 91 3.66 -5.77 17.73
C ASN A 91 2.71 -4.88 16.91
N TRP A 92 2.27 -5.39 15.75
CA TRP A 92 1.31 -4.73 14.85
C TRP A 92 -0.15 -4.80 15.32
N ALA A 93 -0.43 -5.51 16.41
CA ALA A 93 -1.75 -5.52 17.04
C ALA A 93 -1.90 -4.41 18.11
N MET A 94 -0.84 -3.63 18.36
CA MET A 94 -0.86 -2.54 19.33
C MET A 94 -1.86 -1.45 18.90
N CYS A 95 -2.64 -0.96 19.87
CA CYS A 95 -3.53 0.20 19.69
C CYS A 95 -3.23 1.21 20.80
N PRO A 96 -2.79 2.45 20.49
CA PRO A 96 -2.52 2.97 19.13
C PRO A 96 -1.22 2.41 18.54
N LEU A 97 -1.10 2.46 17.21
CA LEU A 97 0.18 2.17 16.54
C LEU A 97 1.22 3.25 16.87
N GLN A 98 2.48 2.85 16.94
CA GLN A 98 3.60 3.77 17.12
C GLN A 98 3.83 4.62 15.87
N LYS A 99 4.38 5.82 16.05
CA LYS A 99 4.73 6.73 14.92
C LYS A 99 5.63 6.04 13.88
N SER A 100 6.56 5.21 14.32
CA SER A 100 7.45 4.44 13.45
C SER A 100 6.71 3.39 12.62
N GLN A 101 5.69 2.73 13.18
CA GLN A 101 4.84 1.77 12.47
C GLN A 101 3.97 2.48 11.42
N LEU A 102 3.39 3.62 11.78
CA LEU A 102 2.60 4.46 10.87
C LEU A 102 3.47 4.96 9.69
N LEU A 103 4.65 5.50 9.98
CA LEU A 103 5.58 5.97 8.95
C LEU A 103 6.05 4.83 8.04
N TYR A 104 6.34 3.66 8.61
CA TYR A 104 6.70 2.47 7.85
C TYR A 104 5.57 2.08 6.88
N ALA A 105 4.34 1.95 7.38
CA ALA A 105 3.18 1.56 6.57
C ALA A 105 2.89 2.59 5.45
N ALA A 106 2.98 3.89 5.77
CA ALA A 106 2.85 4.96 4.79
C ALA A 106 3.92 4.87 3.70
N ASN A 107 5.19 4.69 4.06
CA ASN A 107 6.30 4.58 3.11
C ASN A 107 6.18 3.35 2.22
N ASP A 108 5.72 2.20 2.74
CA ASP A 108 5.53 0.99 1.95
C ASP A 108 4.46 1.18 0.86
N ALA A 109 3.32 1.81 1.18
CA ALA A 109 2.30 2.12 0.19
C ALA A 109 2.73 3.24 -0.79
N PHE A 110 3.34 4.30 -0.28
CA PHE A 110 3.73 5.45 -1.08
C PHE A 110 4.86 5.12 -2.06
N SER A 111 5.84 4.32 -1.64
CA SER A 111 6.93 3.90 -2.51
C SER A 111 6.43 3.06 -3.69
N ALA A 112 5.45 2.17 -3.47
CA ALA A 112 4.82 1.42 -4.56
C ALA A 112 4.18 2.36 -5.59
N LEU A 113 3.42 3.35 -5.13
CA LEU A 113 2.82 4.34 -6.02
C LEU A 113 3.87 5.15 -6.81
N LYS A 114 4.92 5.62 -6.13
CA LYS A 114 6.01 6.37 -6.78
C LYS A 114 6.72 5.55 -7.84
N ILE A 115 7.01 4.28 -7.57
CA ILE A 115 7.60 3.36 -8.55
C ILE A 115 6.66 3.20 -9.74
N PHE A 116 5.39 2.90 -9.50
CA PHE A 116 4.42 2.72 -10.58
C PHE A 116 4.33 3.92 -11.52
N LEU A 117 4.33 5.15 -10.97
CA LEU A 117 4.36 6.37 -11.76
C LEU A 117 5.67 6.52 -12.54
N ALA A 118 6.81 6.22 -11.91
CA ALA A 118 8.13 6.28 -12.55
C ALA A 118 8.29 5.26 -13.70
N LEU A 119 7.56 4.14 -13.66
CA LEU A 119 7.51 3.16 -14.74
C LEU A 119 6.62 3.58 -15.94
N GLY A 120 6.12 4.82 -15.96
CA GLY A 120 5.34 5.36 -17.08
C GLY A 120 3.85 5.00 -17.02
N SER A 121 3.28 4.90 -15.81
CA SER A 121 1.85 4.64 -15.63
C SER A 121 0.95 5.57 -16.46
N PRO A 122 -0.10 5.04 -17.12
CA PRO A 122 -1.05 5.87 -17.86
C PRO A 122 -1.99 6.67 -16.94
N LEU A 123 -1.94 6.46 -15.61
CA LEU A 123 -2.79 7.19 -14.68
C LEU A 123 -2.30 8.63 -14.52
N LYS A 124 -3.13 9.58 -14.96
CA LYS A 124 -2.97 10.99 -14.59
C LYS A 124 -3.43 11.16 -13.14
N LEU A 125 -2.52 11.56 -12.26
CA LEU A 125 -2.88 11.96 -10.90
C LEU A 125 -3.63 13.28 -10.97
N ASN A 126 -4.95 13.21 -10.87
CA ASN A 126 -5.76 14.40 -10.67
C ASN A 126 -5.67 14.75 -9.18
N HIS A 127 -5.14 15.94 -8.87
CA HIS A 127 -5.10 16.44 -7.49
C HIS A 127 -6.53 16.82 -7.06
N THR A 128 -7.30 15.85 -6.54
CA THR A 128 -8.64 16.14 -6.00
C THR A 128 -8.54 16.73 -4.59
N LYS A 129 -9.39 17.73 -4.33
CA LYS A 129 -9.50 18.49 -3.08
C LYS A 129 -9.92 17.56 -1.93
N THR A 130 -9.27 17.73 -0.79
CA THR A 130 -9.45 16.93 0.43
C THR A 130 -10.87 17.06 0.98
N GLU A 131 -11.59 15.95 1.12
CA GLU A 131 -12.78 15.86 1.98
C GLU A 131 -12.42 15.14 3.28
N THR A 132 -12.71 15.79 4.40
CA THR A 132 -12.47 15.27 5.74
C THR A 132 -13.57 14.29 6.10
N ILE A 133 -13.25 13.00 6.18
CA ILE A 133 -14.17 12.00 6.74
C ILE A 133 -13.98 12.00 8.26
N GLN A 134 -14.91 12.61 8.98
CA GLN A 134 -15.02 12.47 10.44
C GLN A 134 -15.69 11.15 10.79
N GLY A 135 -15.04 10.34 11.63
CA GLY A 135 -15.67 9.21 12.30
C GLY A 135 -15.18 7.82 11.90
N THR A 136 -13.87 7.54 11.99
CA THR A 136 -13.32 6.20 12.25
C THR A 136 -11.86 6.36 12.68
N CYS A 137 -11.23 5.33 13.28
CA CYS A 137 -9.80 5.28 13.63
C CYS A 137 -8.88 5.28 12.38
N ALA A 138 -9.06 6.24 11.47
CA ALA A 138 -8.26 6.48 10.29
C ALA A 138 -7.26 7.60 10.60
N HIS A 139 -5.97 7.32 10.40
CA HIS A 139 -4.95 8.35 10.51
C HIS A 139 -4.70 8.92 9.11
N VAL A 140 -4.95 10.22 8.95
CA VAL A 140 -4.53 10.98 7.78
C VAL A 140 -3.04 11.26 7.94
N ILE A 141 -2.22 10.75 7.03
CA ILE A 141 -0.78 10.97 7.04
C ILE A 141 -0.38 11.62 5.73
N SER A 142 0.33 12.74 5.84
CA SER A 142 1.11 13.32 4.75
C SER A 142 2.49 12.68 4.78
N PRO A 143 2.92 12.00 3.69
CA PRO A 143 4.29 11.50 3.58
C PRO A 143 5.31 12.64 3.51
#